data_AF-A0A815PFH2-F1
#
_entry.id   AF-A0A815PFH2-F1
#
_cell.length_a   1.000
_cell.length_b   1.000
_cell.length_c   1.000
_cell.angle_alpha   90.00
_cell.angle_beta   90.00
_cell.angle_gamma   90.00
#
_symmetry.space_group_name_H-M   'P 1'
#
loop_
_entity.id
_entity.type
_entity.pdbx_description
1 polymer ?
#
loop_
_entity_poly.entity_id
_entity_poly.type
_entity_poly.pdbx_seq_one_letter_code
_entity_poly.pdbx_strand_id
1 'polypeptide(L)'
;MLRLKQDLPTSIVLQKQSFLPLKRVNIEGTVPSFAAAVTIAQVFRNDENQSTESVYCFSTEEQAAIDLFIARIDDCETIVQLKEK
;
A
#
# COMPACT_ATOMS: atom_id res chain seq x y z
N MET A 1 3.73 -2.19 0.91
CA MET A 1 3.76 -2.99 2.16
C MET A 1 2.91 -2.29 3.21
N LEU A 2 1.99 -3.02 3.85
CA LEU A 2 1.07 -2.47 4.86
C LEU A 2 1.62 -2.74 6.28
N ARG A 3 2.03 -1.68 6.97
CA ARG A 3 2.65 -1.75 8.30
C ARG A 3 1.60 -1.50 9.37
N LEU A 4 1.63 -2.24 10.48
CA LEU A 4 0.80 -1.91 11.63
C LEU A 4 1.34 -0.66 12.32
N LYS A 5 0.43 0.22 12.75
CA LYS A 5 0.77 1.35 13.60
C LYS A 5 0.64 0.89 15.06
N GLN A 6 1.65 1.16 15.87
CA GLN A 6 1.65 0.84 17.29
C GLN A 6 1.57 2.13 18.12
N ASP A 7 0.58 2.21 19.01
CA ASP A 7 0.44 3.29 19.99
C ASP A 7 1.26 2.94 21.26
N LEU A 8 2.60 2.98 21.19
CA LEU A 8 3.42 2.93 22.42
C LEU A 8 4.36 4.14 22.50
N PRO A 9 4.51 4.75 23.69
CA PRO A 9 5.46 5.83 23.91
C PRO A 9 6.89 5.31 23.75
N THR A 10 7.66 6.04 22.98
CA THR A 10 9.06 5.82 22.63
C THR A 10 9.91 5.43 23.85
N SER A 11 10.14 4.14 24.06
CA SER A 11 11.15 3.63 24.99
C SER A 11 11.60 2.25 24.53
N ILE A 12 12.69 2.24 23.76
CA ILE A 12 13.71 1.18 23.67
C ILE A 12 13.17 -0.26 23.82
N VAL A 13 12.35 -0.71 22.87
CA VAL A 13 12.14 -2.14 22.65
C VAL A 13 12.41 -2.38 21.17
N LEU A 14 13.27 -3.36 20.90
CA LEU A 14 13.59 -3.87 19.56
C LEU A 14 12.29 -4.01 18.76
N GLN A 15 12.04 -3.05 17.85
CA GLN A 15 10.77 -2.92 17.16
C GLN A 15 10.61 -4.07 16.17
N LYS A 16 9.94 -5.14 16.59
CA LYS A 16 9.48 -6.17 15.67
C LYS A 16 8.36 -5.56 14.85
N GLN A 17 8.71 -4.94 13.71
CA GLN A 17 7.75 -4.39 12.76
C GLN A 17 6.75 -5.51 12.41
N SER A 18 5.52 -5.36 12.88
CA SER A 18 4.44 -6.26 12.53
C SER A 18 3.74 -5.75 11.28
N PHE A 19 3.58 -6.64 10.31
CA PHE A 19 2.98 -6.34 9.00
C PHE A 19 1.65 -7.09 8.89
N LEU A 20 0.69 -6.48 8.19
CA LEU A 20 -0.50 -7.24 7.82
C LEU A 20 -0.12 -8.30 6.78
N PRO A 21 -0.64 -9.54 6.92
CA PRO A 21 -0.37 -10.59 5.95
C PRO A 21 -0.81 -10.19 4.54
N LEU A 22 0.14 -10.23 3.61
CA LEU A 22 -0.10 -10.08 2.18
C LEU A 22 -0.63 -11.41 1.62
N LYS A 23 -1.85 -11.40 1.09
CA LYS A 23 -2.52 -12.60 0.57
C LYS A 23 -2.37 -12.76 -0.93
N ARG A 24 -2.32 -11.63 -1.64
CA ARG A 24 -2.21 -11.62 -3.11
C ARG A 24 -1.47 -10.39 -3.57
N VAL A 25 -0.65 -10.58 -4.60
CA VAL A 25 -0.08 -9.51 -5.40
C VAL A 25 -0.43 -9.82 -6.85
N ASN A 26 -0.94 -8.83 -7.56
CA ASN A 26 -1.02 -8.83 -9.00
C ASN A 26 -0.21 -7.65 -9.54
N ILE A 27 0.59 -7.89 -10.56
CA ILE A 27 1.42 -6.88 -11.21
C ILE A 27 1.12 -6.99 -12.69
N GLU A 28 0.57 -5.92 -13.24
CA GLU A 28 0.31 -5.77 -14.67
C GLU A 28 1.22 -4.67 -15.20
N GLY A 29 1.91 -4.96 -16.29
CA GLY A 29 2.87 -4.04 -16.88
C GLY A 29 2.72 -4.02 -18.39
N THR A 30 2.68 -2.84 -18.97
CA THR A 30 2.75 -2.64 -20.41
C THR A 30 3.86 -1.66 -20.72
N VAL A 31 4.59 -1.91 -21.80
CA VAL A 31 5.67 -1.02 -22.27
C VAL A 31 5.27 -0.43 -23.61
N PRO A 32 4.42 0.61 -23.63
CA PRO A 32 4.15 1.36 -24.84
C PRO A 32 5.39 2.18 -25.25
N SER A 33 6.10 1.74 -26.29
CA SER A 33 7.23 2.44 -26.90
C SER A 33 8.35 2.78 -25.92
N PHE A 34 8.39 4.01 -25.39
CA PHE A 34 9.46 4.56 -24.55
C PHE A 34 9.07 4.72 -23.07
N ALA A 35 7.83 4.40 -22.69
CA ALA A 35 7.36 4.46 -21.31
C ALA A 35 6.84 3.10 -20.84
N ALA A 36 6.86 2.86 -19.53
CA ALA A 36 6.24 1.70 -18.91
C ALA A 36 5.05 2.16 -18.05
N ALA A 37 3.89 1.56 -18.25
CA ALA A 37 2.74 1.70 -17.38
C ALA A 37 2.65 0.43 -16.52
N VAL A 38 2.66 0.61 -15.19
CA VAL A 38 2.66 -0.48 -14.22
C VAL A 38 1.51 -0.29 -13.25
N THR A 39 0.66 -1.30 -13.14
CA THR A 39 -0.41 -1.38 -12.15
C THR A 39 -0.07 -2.46 -11.14
N ILE A 40 -0.04 -2.08 -9.86
CA ILE A 40 0.24 -3.00 -8.75
C ILE A 40 -1.00 -3.09 -7.87
N ALA A 41 -1.57 -4.28 -7.75
CA ALA A 41 -2.67 -4.56 -6.82
C ALA A 41 -2.19 -5.49 -5.71
N GLN A 42 -2.30 -5.04 -4.45
CA GLN A 42 -1.93 -5.81 -3.27
C GLN A 42 -3.14 -6.02 -2.37
N VAL A 43 -3.41 -7.27 -1.98
CA VAL A 43 -4.50 -7.62 -1.06
C VAL A 43 -3.91 -8.04 0.27
N PHE A 44 -4.22 -7.27 1.31
CA PHE A 44 -3.90 -7.58 2.70
C PHE A 44 -5.17 -8.01 3.42
N ARG A 45 -5.02 -8.94 4.37
CA ARG A 45 -6.16 -9.37 5.19
C ARG A 45 -5.72 -9.48 6.65
N ASN A 46 -6.47 -8.82 7.51
CA ASN A 46 -6.42 -9.06 8.94
C ASN A 46 -7.31 -10.28 9.24
N ASP A 47 -6.69 -11.39 9.66
CA ASP A 47 -7.42 -12.60 10.09
C ASP A 47 -7.62 -12.64 11.61
N GLU A 48 -7.16 -11.62 12.34
CA GLU A 48 -7.32 -11.51 13.78
C GLU A 48 -8.69 -10.91 14.14
N ASN A 49 -9.20 -11.26 15.33
CA ASN A 49 -10.47 -10.72 15.84
C ASN A 49 -10.35 -9.28 16.39
N GLN A 50 -9.21 -8.63 16.19
CA GLN A 50 -8.89 -7.32 16.75
C GLN A 50 -8.72 -6.31 15.62
N SER A 51 -9.40 -5.16 15.73
CA SER A 51 -9.19 -4.04 14.81
C SER A 51 -7.74 -3.57 14.85
N THR A 52 -7.21 -3.15 13.70
CA THR A 52 -5.82 -2.68 13.62
C THR A 52 -5.70 -1.42 12.78
N GLU A 53 -4.87 -0.49 13.24
CA GLU A 53 -4.47 0.67 12.44
C GLU A 53 -3.23 0.32 11.62
N SER A 54 -3.20 0.72 10.34
CA SER A 54 -2.08 0.41 9.46
C SER A 54 -1.76 1.52 8.46
N VAL A 55 -0.51 1.56 8.02
CA VAL A 55 0.03 2.54 7.08
C VAL A 55 0.55 1.80 5.85
N TYR A 56 0.00 2.13 4.68
CA TYR A 56 0.49 1.58 3.42
C TYR A 56 1.69 2.40 2.93
N CYS A 57 2.85 1.76 2.84
CA CYS A 57 4.07 2.36 2.32
C CYS A 57 4.48 1.65 1.03
N PHE A 58 4.74 2.41 -0.02
CA PHE A 58 5.31 1.91 -1.27
C PHE A 58 6.46 2.80 -1.69
N SER A 59 7.46 2.19 -2.32
CA SER A 59 8.57 2.92 -2.93
C SER A 59 8.21 3.23 -4.37
N THR A 60 8.59 4.41 -4.83
CA THR A 60 8.50 4.80 -6.24
C THR A 60 9.90 5.03 -6.78
N GLU A 61 10.13 4.64 -8.03
CA GLU A 61 11.34 5.05 -8.74
C GLU A 61 11.33 6.57 -8.92
N GLU A 62 12.52 7.20 -8.89
CA GLU A 62 12.66 8.66 -8.96
C GLU A 62 12.01 9.26 -10.22
N GLN A 63 12.03 8.51 -11.32
CA GLN A 63 11.47 8.93 -12.61
C GLN A 63 10.02 8.46 -12.83
N ALA A 64 9.43 7.75 -11.87
CA ALA A 64 8.05 7.29 -11.96
C ALA A 64 7.08 8.34 -11.40
N ALA A 65 5.92 8.47 -12.05
CA ALA A 65 4.81 9.26 -11.55
C ALA A 65 3.64 8.33 -11.18
N ILE A 66 2.90 8.69 -10.13
CA ILE A 66 1.67 8.01 -9.75
C ILE A 66 0.51 8.74 -10.43
N ASP A 67 -0.24 8.05 -11.27
CA ASP A 67 -1.42 8.58 -11.95
C ASP A 67 -2.71 8.32 -11.15
N LEU A 68 -2.81 7.15 -10.54
CA LEU A 68 -3.98 6.65 -9.85
C LEU A 68 -3.59 5.81 -8.63
N PHE A 69 -4.22 6.12 -7.49
CA PHE A 69 -4.15 5.31 -6.28
C PHE A 69 -5.57 4.98 -5.81
N ILE A 70 -5.85 3.68 -5.62
CA ILE A 70 -7.13 3.19 -5.11
C ILE A 70 -6.86 2.38 -3.85
N ALA A 71 -7.53 2.73 -2.76
CA ALA A 71 -7.58 1.93 -1.54
C ALA A 71 -9.01 1.43 -1.31
N ARG A 72 -9.18 0.11 -1.23
CA ARG A 72 -10.45 -0.54 -0.88
C ARG A 72 -10.30 -1.25 0.46
N ILE A 73 -11.15 -0.88 1.43
CA ILE A 73 -11.19 -1.47 2.76
C ILE A 73 -12.64 -1.85 3.01
N ASP A 74 -12.92 -3.15 3.06
CA ASP A 74 -14.29 -3.69 3.09
C ASP A 74 -15.16 -3.08 1.99
N ASP A 75 -16.26 -2.40 2.35
CA ASP A 75 -17.17 -1.74 1.41
C ASP A 75 -16.78 -0.28 1.11
N CYS A 76 -15.69 0.22 1.69
CA CYS A 76 -15.22 1.59 1.50
C CYS A 76 -14.15 1.66 0.40
N GLU A 77 -14.33 2.57 -0.55
CA GLU A 77 -13.36 2.85 -1.60
C GLU A 77 -12.92 4.32 -1.55
N THR A 78 -11.60 4.52 -1.55
CA THR A 78 -10.96 5.84 -1.70
C THR A 78 -10.18 5.85 -3.01
N ILE A 79 -10.49 6.83 -3.87
CA ILE A 79 -9.82 7.03 -5.15
C ILE A 79 -9.08 8.36 -5.11
N VAL A 80 -7.77 8.32 -5.38
CA VAL A 80 -6.92 9.50 -5.53
C VAL A 80 -6.37 9.48 -6.95
N GLN A 81 -6.72 10.48 -7.73
CA GLN A 81 -6.25 10.64 -9.10
C GLN A 81 -5.56 11.98 -9.24
N LEU A 82 -4.39 11.98 -9.88
CA LEU A 82 -3.75 13.24 -10.26
C LEU A 82 -4.57 13.86 -11.40
N LYS A 83 -5.17 15.03 -11.15
CA LYS A 83 -5.74 15.85 -12.23
C LYS A 83 -4.68 16.80 -12.75
N GLU A 84 -4.59 16.93 -14.07
CA GLU A 84 -3.79 17.97 -14.69
C GLU A 84 -4.25 19.36 -14.19
N LYS A 85 -3.29 20.25 -14.01
CA LYS A 85 -3.50 21.61 -13.49
C LYS A 85 -3.99 22.55 -14.57
#